data_AF-A0A6M5J355-F1
#
_entry.id   AF-A0A6M5J355-F1
#
_cell.length_a   1.000
_cell.length_b   1.000
_cell.length_c   1.000
_cell.angle_alpha   90.00
_cell.angle_beta   90.00
_cell.angle_gamma   90.00
#
_symmetry.space_group_name_H-M   'P 1'
#
loop_
_entity.id
_entity.type
_entity.pdbx_description
1 polymer ?
#
loop_
_entity_poly.entity_id
_entity_poly.type
_entity_poly.pdbx_seq_one_letter_code
_entity_poly.pdbx_strand_id
1 'polypeptide(L)'
;MPDLGHHIHQGLFNAQYRSMVKFAIMYENISSGATNSSDWRTVMVPYWIENYFRDPGYLVIDNKPVFSIYSIPKLITTFGSAAAAQAEVAFLRSAVVDAGFDGLIIIAPQVDANAPSIGVDAQYKYSVGPIASFTDAYRQNLLTWRGNAVVDVVPTISMGQDQQPWNLTPGAWASVSDFEANATWVRDDFMPALPSTSLGREMVLVDNWNEFGEGHFVFPSALAGFGYVNAIANVFGAAAPGTNVTPTTTQVERAGLLYPPGRTQPLRELPNPAKPDDYWTRWTFTTDGDVEGWTNSENNMVTNIQVQGGFLTATSTGTDPGLVSPDHLGIDANRAPWVRVRMKSDTPPEYFYFITEADSTWSQDKGAQVIVDSFNDEFGVGYIAAWGNPKWVGTIRQIRLDMMSTPGDFTIDEIGVVKVPLGTPALLVGGTFSRIAVPVIAPNGTPMVPAAWVVEATGGRPEWRPDVQWFVAVHSGKTLIAQVGSSTAHAGATVIHLDAPCQWVGGRFYIAATYFNQALGYTVNWDATAQLVTITP
;
A
#
# COMPACT_ATOMS: atom_id res chain seq x y z
N MET A 1 13.46 -16.69 23.03
CA MET A 1 13.59 -16.37 21.59
C MET A 1 12.63 -15.21 21.32
N PRO A 2 13.01 -14.22 20.50
CA PRO A 2 12.11 -13.16 20.08
C PRO A 2 10.87 -13.74 19.42
N ASP A 3 9.72 -13.11 19.64
CA ASP A 3 8.52 -13.42 18.86
C ASP A 3 8.81 -13.21 17.36
N LEU A 4 8.25 -14.06 16.51
CA LEU A 4 8.56 -14.13 15.06
C LEU A 4 10.05 -14.34 14.68
N GLY A 5 10.96 -14.60 15.62
CA GLY A 5 12.38 -14.82 15.34
C GLY A 5 12.69 -16.07 14.50
N HIS A 6 11.72 -16.96 14.32
CA HIS A 6 11.87 -18.18 13.53
C HIS A 6 12.25 -17.92 12.06
N HIS A 7 11.87 -16.78 11.47
CA HIS A 7 12.29 -16.42 10.11
C HIS A 7 13.82 -16.27 9.99
N ILE A 8 14.49 -15.74 11.02
CA ILE A 8 15.96 -15.62 11.07
C ILE A 8 16.59 -16.96 11.46
N HIS A 9 16.17 -17.51 12.60
CA HIS A 9 16.83 -18.67 13.21
C HIS A 9 16.56 -19.99 12.49
N GLN A 10 15.36 -20.16 11.91
CA GLN A 10 15.00 -21.38 11.17
C GLN A 10 15.10 -21.17 9.66
N GLY A 11 14.84 -19.96 9.16
CA GLY A 11 14.98 -19.59 7.74
C GLY A 11 16.41 -19.21 7.38
N LEU A 12 16.80 -17.96 7.62
CA LEU A 12 18.08 -17.39 7.16
C LEU A 12 19.31 -18.19 7.62
N PHE A 13 19.37 -18.60 8.89
CA PHE A 13 20.54 -19.27 9.44
C PHE A 13 20.77 -20.68 8.88
N ASN A 14 19.72 -21.30 8.32
CA ASN A 14 19.81 -22.58 7.64
C ASN A 14 19.80 -22.45 6.10
N ALA A 15 19.80 -21.22 5.56
CA ALA A 15 19.72 -21.00 4.13
C ALA A 15 21.04 -21.39 3.43
N GLN A 16 20.94 -22.17 2.35
CA GLN A 16 22.08 -22.63 1.55
C GLN A 16 22.99 -21.47 1.09
N TYR A 17 22.39 -20.33 0.74
CA TYR A 17 23.08 -19.16 0.19
C TYR A 17 23.29 -18.04 1.21
N ARG A 18 23.16 -18.33 2.51
CA ARG A 18 23.31 -17.34 3.60
C ARG A 18 24.58 -16.51 3.48
N SER A 19 25.70 -17.13 3.07
CA SER A 19 27.00 -16.44 2.96
C SER A 19 27.06 -15.40 1.84
N MET A 20 26.09 -15.37 0.93
CA MET A 20 26.07 -14.44 -0.21
C MET A 20 25.45 -13.07 0.14
N VAL A 21 24.74 -12.96 1.26
CA VAL A 21 24.02 -11.74 1.66
C VAL A 21 24.26 -11.48 3.13
N LYS A 22 24.60 -10.23 3.47
CA LYS A 22 24.65 -9.79 4.87
C LYS A 22 23.25 -9.49 5.38
N PHE A 23 23.00 -9.66 6.67
CA PHE A 23 21.72 -9.30 7.28
C PHE A 23 21.88 -8.26 8.39
N ALA A 24 20.88 -7.41 8.56
CA ALA A 24 20.69 -6.57 9.74
C ALA A 24 19.30 -6.83 10.31
N ILE A 25 19.07 -6.48 11.57
CA ILE A 25 17.75 -6.60 12.20
C ILE A 25 17.11 -5.23 12.38
N MET A 26 15.78 -5.23 12.31
CA MET A 26 14.93 -4.13 12.77
C MET A 26 14.20 -4.56 14.04
N TYR A 27 14.22 -3.70 15.05
CA TYR A 27 13.33 -3.80 16.20
C TYR A 27 11.98 -3.16 15.84
N GLU A 28 11.04 -3.99 15.37
CA GLU A 28 9.64 -3.62 15.17
C GLU A 28 8.99 -3.48 16.56
N ASN A 29 8.78 -2.25 17.02
CA ASN A 29 8.36 -1.98 18.40
C ASN A 29 6.91 -1.47 18.50
N ILE A 30 6.16 -1.40 17.40
CA ILE A 30 4.74 -1.01 17.43
C ILE A 30 3.87 -2.21 17.78
N SER A 31 4.03 -3.32 17.08
CA SER A 31 3.21 -4.53 17.24
C SER A 31 3.89 -5.61 18.08
N SER A 32 5.11 -5.37 18.55
CA SER A 32 5.77 -6.20 19.55
C SER A 32 5.05 -6.17 20.91
N GLY A 33 5.20 -7.27 21.68
CA GLY A 33 4.78 -7.32 23.08
C GLY A 33 5.44 -6.23 23.93
N ALA A 34 4.81 -5.91 25.07
CA ALA A 34 5.34 -4.91 25.99
C ALA A 34 6.76 -5.27 26.49
N THR A 35 7.63 -4.27 26.58
CA THR A 35 8.96 -4.36 27.20
C THR A 35 9.16 -3.23 28.21
N ASN A 36 10.27 -3.26 28.95
CA ASN A 36 10.64 -2.24 29.93
C ASN A 36 12.18 -2.15 30.04
N SER A 37 12.69 -1.20 30.83
CA SER A 37 14.15 -0.99 31.00
C SER A 37 14.89 -2.24 31.50
N SER A 38 14.28 -3.03 32.40
CA SER A 38 14.91 -4.27 32.88
C SER A 38 15.06 -5.29 31.75
N ASP A 39 13.99 -5.55 31.00
CA ASP A 39 14.02 -6.50 29.88
C ASP A 39 14.95 -6.02 28.76
N TRP A 40 14.95 -4.71 28.46
CA TRP A 40 15.86 -4.10 27.50
C TRP A 40 17.32 -4.41 27.84
N ARG A 41 17.74 -4.09 29.07
CA ARG A 41 19.14 -4.18 29.48
C ARG A 41 19.62 -5.60 29.75
N THR A 42 18.75 -6.46 30.27
CA THR A 42 19.15 -7.79 30.76
C THR A 42 18.80 -8.93 29.81
N VAL A 43 17.86 -8.72 28.88
CA VAL A 43 17.42 -9.75 27.94
C VAL A 43 17.68 -9.31 26.51
N MET A 44 17.11 -8.19 26.06
CA MET A 44 17.10 -7.83 24.64
C MET A 44 18.48 -7.46 24.10
N VAL A 45 19.15 -6.49 24.74
CA VAL A 45 20.48 -6.01 24.31
C VAL A 45 21.52 -7.15 24.33
N PRO A 46 21.68 -7.94 25.42
CA PRO A 46 22.60 -9.08 25.41
C PRO A 46 22.26 -10.10 24.33
N TYR A 47 20.96 -10.37 24.12
CA TYR A 47 20.52 -11.32 23.10
C TYR A 47 20.89 -10.86 21.69
N TRP A 48 20.66 -9.58 21.34
CA TRP A 48 21.02 -9.05 20.03
C TRP A 48 22.53 -9.08 19.77
N ILE A 49 23.33 -8.70 20.77
CA ILE A 49 24.79 -8.74 20.66
C ILE A 49 25.26 -10.18 20.39
N GLU A 50 24.83 -11.13 21.22
CA GLU A 50 25.33 -12.50 21.18
C GLU A 50 24.82 -13.29 19.96
N ASN A 51 23.55 -13.12 19.59
CA ASN A 51 22.92 -13.96 18.56
C ASN A 51 22.94 -13.32 17.17
N TYR A 52 23.16 -12.00 17.07
CA TYR A 52 23.08 -11.28 15.81
C TYR A 52 24.33 -10.46 15.52
N PHE A 53 24.69 -9.46 16.33
CA PHE A 53 25.76 -8.52 15.97
C PHE A 53 27.12 -9.20 15.83
N ARG A 54 27.39 -10.23 16.65
CA ARG A 54 28.61 -11.05 16.57
C ARG A 54 28.63 -12.06 15.43
N ASP A 55 27.51 -12.23 14.72
CA ASP A 55 27.47 -13.14 13.61
C ASP A 55 28.32 -12.62 12.44
N PRO A 56 29.22 -13.43 11.84
CA PRO A 56 30.04 -12.99 10.71
C PRO A 56 29.23 -12.57 9.47
N GLY A 57 27.97 -13.02 9.36
CA GLY A 57 27.01 -12.64 8.33
C GLY A 57 26.24 -11.35 8.64
N TYR A 58 26.41 -10.74 9.81
CA TYR A 58 25.76 -9.48 10.15
C TYR A 58 26.32 -8.31 9.33
N LEU A 59 25.49 -7.34 8.99
CA LEU A 59 25.90 -6.12 8.31
C LEU A 59 26.60 -5.19 9.30
N VAL A 60 27.89 -5.02 9.10
CA VAL A 60 28.77 -4.16 9.90
C VAL A 60 29.50 -3.22 8.93
N ILE A 61 29.40 -1.90 9.18
CA ILE A 61 30.06 -0.85 8.40
C ILE A 61 31.07 -0.18 9.34
N ASP A 62 32.33 -0.11 8.94
CA ASP A 62 33.41 0.48 9.76
C ASP A 62 33.44 -0.04 11.22
N ASN A 63 33.36 -1.36 11.38
CA ASN A 63 33.28 -2.05 12.67
C ASN A 63 32.08 -1.63 13.56
N LYS A 64 31.00 -1.09 12.97
CA LYS A 64 29.74 -0.73 13.65
C LYS A 64 28.58 -1.55 13.08
N PRO A 65 27.90 -2.37 13.90
CA PRO A 65 26.70 -3.08 13.46
C PRO A 65 25.60 -2.09 13.05
N VAL A 66 24.87 -2.40 11.99
CA VAL A 66 23.69 -1.61 11.58
C VAL A 66 22.45 -2.15 12.28
N PHE A 67 21.65 -1.29 12.91
CA PHE A 67 20.44 -1.66 13.66
C PHE A 67 19.32 -0.67 13.38
N SER A 68 18.11 -1.14 13.10
CA SER A 68 16.95 -0.28 12.87
C SER A 68 16.00 -0.29 14.05
N ILE A 69 15.51 0.89 14.47
CA ILE A 69 14.40 1.03 15.42
C ILE A 69 13.18 1.51 14.64
N TYR A 70 12.09 0.74 14.64
CA TYR A 70 10.95 1.04 13.78
C TYR A 70 10.19 2.32 14.20
N SER A 71 9.91 2.49 15.50
CA SER A 71 9.12 3.62 16.00
C SER A 71 9.78 4.37 17.15
N ILE A 72 10.31 5.57 16.88
CA ILE A 72 10.85 6.49 17.90
C ILE A 72 9.76 6.92 18.90
N PRO A 73 8.55 7.36 18.49
CA PRO A 73 7.48 7.69 19.43
C PRO A 73 7.10 6.53 20.35
N LYS A 74 7.06 5.32 19.79
CA LYS A 74 6.77 4.12 20.57
C LYS A 74 7.90 3.77 21.53
N LEU A 75 9.15 3.99 21.16
CA LEU A 75 10.30 3.83 22.06
C LEU A 75 10.20 4.78 23.26
N ILE A 76 9.88 6.06 22.99
CA ILE A 76 9.69 7.10 24.02
C ILE A 76 8.58 6.70 25.00
N THR A 77 7.41 6.30 24.48
CA THR A 77 6.28 5.90 25.32
C THR A 77 6.59 4.63 26.13
N THR A 78 7.33 3.69 25.55
CA THR A 78 7.75 2.45 26.24
C THR A 78 8.62 2.73 27.47
N PHE A 79 9.54 3.70 27.37
CA PHE A 79 10.42 4.07 28.49
C PHE A 79 9.92 5.28 29.30
N GLY A 80 8.76 5.83 28.95
CA GLY A 80 8.06 6.89 29.66
C GLY A 80 8.49 8.33 29.34
N SER A 81 9.66 8.55 28.72
CA SER A 81 10.11 9.88 28.28
C SER A 81 11.22 9.80 27.24
N ALA A 82 11.47 10.91 26.51
CA ALA A 82 12.58 11.01 25.57
C ALA A 82 13.94 10.82 26.25
N ALA A 83 14.12 11.41 27.44
CA ALA A 83 15.35 11.26 28.23
C ALA A 83 15.58 9.80 28.68
N ALA A 84 14.52 9.09 29.08
CA ALA A 84 14.62 7.69 29.45
C ALA A 84 14.95 6.80 28.23
N ALA A 85 14.29 7.03 27.09
CA ALA A 85 14.60 6.31 25.85
C ALA A 85 16.04 6.57 25.36
N GLN A 86 16.51 7.82 25.45
CA GLN A 86 17.91 8.18 25.19
C GLN A 86 18.87 7.38 26.09
N ALA A 87 18.57 7.26 27.40
CA ALA A 87 19.41 6.50 28.32
C ALA A 87 19.49 5.01 27.95
N GLU A 88 18.40 4.41 27.45
CA GLU A 88 18.38 3.02 27.00
C GLU A 88 19.11 2.80 25.68
N VAL A 89 19.06 3.75 24.76
CA VAL A 89 19.87 3.73 23.53
C VAL A 89 21.35 3.94 23.84
N ALA A 90 21.69 4.83 24.77
CA ALA A 90 23.05 5.01 25.25
C ALA A 90 23.61 3.74 25.92
N PHE A 91 22.78 3.04 26.72
CA PHE A 91 23.14 1.74 27.27
C PHE A 91 23.44 0.71 26.17
N LEU A 92 22.57 0.60 25.15
CA LEU A 92 22.80 -0.29 24.00
C LEU A 92 24.14 0.02 23.31
N ARG A 93 24.43 1.29 23.04
CA ARG A 93 25.72 1.70 22.44
C ARG A 93 26.90 1.31 23.31
N SER A 94 26.85 1.53 24.62
CA SER A 94 27.91 1.12 25.56
C SER A 94 28.12 -0.39 25.52
N ALA A 95 27.04 -1.17 25.60
CA ALA A 95 27.12 -2.63 25.57
C ALA A 95 27.70 -3.17 24.25
N VAL A 96 27.42 -2.52 23.12
CA VAL A 96 28.00 -2.86 21.81
C VAL A 96 29.50 -2.56 21.77
N VAL A 97 29.93 -1.44 22.34
CA VAL A 97 31.37 -1.11 22.47
C VAL A 97 32.07 -2.11 23.39
N ASP A 98 31.49 -2.41 24.56
CA ASP A 98 32.03 -3.41 25.50
C ASP A 98 32.12 -4.81 24.87
N ALA A 99 31.28 -5.09 23.87
CA ALA A 99 31.31 -6.34 23.11
C ALA A 99 32.42 -6.41 22.04
N GLY A 100 33.16 -5.32 21.81
CA GLY A 100 34.32 -5.24 20.91
C GLY A 100 34.11 -4.48 19.59
N PHE A 101 32.97 -3.82 19.41
CA PHE A 101 32.68 -3.00 18.23
C PHE A 101 33.10 -1.53 18.45
N ASP A 102 33.33 -0.78 17.37
CA ASP A 102 33.72 0.65 17.47
C ASP A 102 32.51 1.56 17.74
N GLY A 103 31.30 1.00 17.71
CA GLY A 103 30.04 1.70 17.92
C GLY A 103 28.88 0.96 17.29
N LEU A 104 27.78 1.68 17.09
CA LEU A 104 26.54 1.16 16.49
C LEU A 104 26.03 2.19 15.49
N ILE A 105 25.50 1.75 14.35
CA ILE A 105 24.75 2.60 13.43
C ILE A 105 23.27 2.33 13.67
N ILE A 106 22.52 3.35 14.10
CA ILE A 106 21.09 3.28 14.35
C ILE A 106 20.36 4.04 13.25
N ILE A 107 19.48 3.34 12.53
CA ILE A 107 18.60 3.95 11.52
C ILE A 107 17.12 3.87 11.93
N ALA A 108 16.28 4.76 11.41
CA ALA A 108 14.85 4.78 11.73
C ALA A 108 13.97 5.12 10.50
N PRO A 109 12.83 4.44 10.29
CA PRO A 109 11.96 4.59 9.11
C PRO A 109 11.03 5.83 9.11
N GLN A 110 11.37 6.88 9.83
CA GLN A 110 10.55 8.09 9.96
C GLN A 110 11.37 9.34 10.23
N VAL A 111 10.82 10.50 9.86
CA VAL A 111 11.26 11.78 10.41
C VAL A 111 10.60 11.97 11.80
N ASP A 112 11.43 12.14 12.82
CA ASP A 112 11.01 12.45 14.20
C ASP A 112 11.99 13.47 14.81
N ALA A 113 11.45 14.53 15.42
CA ALA A 113 12.25 15.61 16.01
C ALA A 113 13.16 15.14 17.18
N ASN A 114 12.83 14.03 17.84
CA ASN A 114 13.63 13.47 18.92
C ASN A 114 14.79 12.61 18.42
N ALA A 115 14.87 12.29 17.12
CA ALA A 115 15.90 11.41 16.56
C ALA A 115 17.34 11.80 16.96
N PRO A 116 17.77 13.09 16.90
CA PRO A 116 19.11 13.49 17.31
C PRO A 116 19.35 13.22 18.81
N SER A 117 18.38 13.54 19.67
CA SER A 117 18.51 13.38 21.12
C SER A 117 18.51 11.92 21.54
N ILE A 118 17.72 11.08 20.89
CA ILE A 118 17.71 9.62 21.12
C ILE A 118 19.02 8.98 20.65
N GLY A 119 19.70 9.58 19.67
CA GLY A 119 20.94 9.06 19.09
C GLY A 119 20.69 8.14 17.90
N VAL A 120 19.70 8.46 17.07
CA VAL A 120 19.53 7.87 15.73
C VAL A 120 20.52 8.55 14.78
N ASP A 121 21.26 7.76 14.02
CA ASP A 121 22.28 8.27 13.10
C ASP A 121 21.68 8.71 11.76
N ALA A 122 20.71 7.96 11.23
CA ALA A 122 20.05 8.32 9.97
C ALA A 122 18.57 7.91 9.91
N GLN A 123 17.80 8.62 9.08
CA GLN A 123 16.39 8.39 8.79
C GLN A 123 16.20 7.91 7.35
N TYR A 124 15.22 7.05 7.12
CA TYR A 124 14.85 6.58 5.79
C TYR A 124 13.34 6.47 5.67
N LYS A 125 12.84 6.28 4.45
CA LYS A 125 11.41 6.08 4.22
C LYS A 125 11.12 4.58 4.12
N TYR A 126 10.26 4.05 4.99
CA TYR A 126 9.95 2.60 4.98
C TYR A 126 9.32 2.17 3.67
N SER A 127 8.23 2.85 3.30
CA SER A 127 7.54 2.70 2.03
C SER A 127 7.41 4.06 1.36
N VAL A 128 7.73 4.12 0.07
CA VAL A 128 7.53 5.34 -0.70
C VAL A 128 6.05 5.47 -1.11
N GLY A 129 5.32 4.36 -1.17
CA GLY A 129 3.92 4.31 -1.56
C GLY A 129 3.72 4.43 -3.08
N PRO A 130 2.48 4.49 -3.57
CA PRO A 130 2.15 4.50 -5.00
C PRO A 130 2.76 5.68 -5.78
N ILE A 131 3.13 6.78 -5.09
CA ILE A 131 3.80 7.95 -5.67
C ILE A 131 5.10 7.57 -6.41
N ALA A 132 5.76 6.46 -6.04
CA ALA A 132 6.97 5.99 -6.69
C ALA A 132 6.77 5.60 -8.17
N SER A 133 5.52 5.43 -8.60
CA SER A 133 5.15 5.15 -9.99
C SER A 133 5.21 6.38 -10.90
N PHE A 134 5.42 7.57 -10.33
CA PHE A 134 5.42 8.85 -11.05
C PHE A 134 6.77 9.53 -10.84
N THR A 135 7.61 9.52 -11.87
CA THR A 135 9.02 9.93 -11.80
C THR A 135 9.24 11.29 -11.11
N ASP A 136 8.54 12.34 -11.54
CA ASP A 136 8.76 13.69 -10.98
C ASP A 136 8.24 13.81 -9.55
N ALA A 137 7.04 13.28 -9.29
CA ALA A 137 6.47 13.25 -7.96
C ALA A 137 7.30 12.40 -6.97
N TYR A 138 7.86 11.28 -7.42
CA TYR A 138 8.79 10.45 -6.65
C TYR A 138 10.04 11.24 -6.24
N ARG A 139 10.68 11.91 -7.20
CA ARG A 139 11.89 12.70 -6.96
C ARG A 139 11.61 13.81 -5.96
N GLN A 140 10.54 14.57 -6.18
CA GLN A 140 10.15 15.64 -5.28
C GLN A 140 9.80 15.09 -3.88
N ASN A 141 9.13 13.95 -3.78
CA ASN A 141 8.83 13.31 -2.50
C ASN A 141 10.09 13.00 -1.69
N LEU A 142 11.13 12.46 -2.33
CA LEU A 142 12.41 12.21 -1.67
C LEU A 142 13.16 13.50 -1.32
N LEU A 143 13.10 14.53 -2.18
CA LEU A 143 13.71 15.83 -1.90
C LEU A 143 13.04 16.53 -0.69
N THR A 144 11.71 16.47 -0.60
CA THR A 144 10.96 16.95 0.57
C THR A 144 11.34 16.16 1.82
N TRP A 145 11.41 14.82 1.73
CA TRP A 145 11.85 13.99 2.85
C TRP A 145 13.24 14.40 3.35
N ARG A 146 14.19 14.58 2.43
CA ARG A 146 15.55 15.06 2.74
C ARG A 146 15.54 16.42 3.41
N GLY A 147 14.71 17.35 2.94
CA GLY A 147 14.57 18.70 3.51
C GLY A 147 14.01 18.71 4.93
N ASN A 148 13.18 17.72 5.28
CA ASN A 148 12.54 17.60 6.59
C ASN A 148 13.35 16.76 7.60
N ALA A 149 14.33 15.99 7.14
CA ALA A 149 15.13 15.14 8.01
C ALA A 149 15.96 15.96 9.02
N VAL A 150 16.06 15.44 10.24
CA VAL A 150 16.75 16.13 11.36
C VAL A 150 18.07 15.46 11.74
N VAL A 151 18.38 14.32 11.14
CA VAL A 151 19.67 13.61 11.16
C VAL A 151 20.02 13.22 9.71
N ASP A 152 21.06 12.41 9.48
CA ASP A 152 21.38 11.94 8.12
C ASP A 152 20.20 11.23 7.45
N VAL A 153 20.23 11.13 6.13
CA VAL A 153 19.20 10.43 5.35
C VAL A 153 19.81 9.29 4.57
N VAL A 154 19.15 8.13 4.60
CA VAL A 154 19.42 7.04 3.67
C VAL A 154 18.31 7.01 2.61
N PRO A 155 18.62 7.18 1.31
CA PRO A 155 17.60 7.18 0.26
C PRO A 155 16.91 5.83 0.14
N THR A 156 15.68 5.84 -0.40
CA THR A 156 14.89 4.63 -0.64
C THR A 156 14.43 4.58 -2.10
N ILE A 157 14.77 3.49 -2.79
CA ILE A 157 14.23 3.17 -4.12
C ILE A 157 13.01 2.26 -3.96
N SER A 158 11.93 2.53 -4.69
CA SER A 158 10.67 1.84 -4.54
C SER A 158 10.01 1.59 -5.88
N MET A 159 9.40 0.41 -6.04
CA MET A 159 8.56 0.11 -7.19
C MET A 159 7.15 0.68 -7.08
N GLY A 160 6.81 1.35 -5.97
CA GLY A 160 5.45 1.74 -5.65
C GLY A 160 4.74 0.68 -4.82
N GLN A 161 3.49 0.99 -4.44
CA GLN A 161 2.67 0.15 -3.56
C GLN A 161 1.26 0.09 -4.10
N ASP A 162 0.63 -1.08 -4.00
CA ASP A 162 -0.78 -1.32 -4.30
C ASP A 162 -1.40 -2.22 -3.23
N GLN A 163 -2.21 -1.66 -2.34
CA GLN A 163 -2.68 -2.36 -1.14
C GLN A 163 -3.93 -3.23 -1.40
N GLN A 164 -4.33 -3.42 -2.66
CA GLN A 164 -5.40 -4.32 -3.04
C GLN A 164 -5.26 -5.77 -2.53
N PRO A 165 -4.06 -6.37 -2.38
CA PRO A 165 -3.92 -7.71 -1.79
C PRO A 165 -4.37 -7.79 -0.32
N TRP A 166 -4.46 -6.67 0.39
CA TRP A 166 -5.08 -6.55 1.71
C TRP A 166 -6.53 -6.03 1.68
N ASN A 167 -7.13 -5.93 0.49
CA ASN A 167 -8.45 -5.35 0.28
C ASN A 167 -8.56 -3.90 0.78
N LEU A 168 -7.46 -3.15 0.68
CA LEU A 168 -7.36 -1.74 1.03
C LEU A 168 -7.35 -0.87 -0.25
N THR A 169 -6.69 0.29 -0.17
CA THR A 169 -6.69 1.30 -1.22
C THR A 169 -5.89 0.85 -2.44
N PRO A 170 -6.41 1.06 -3.66
CA PRO A 170 -5.65 0.85 -4.88
C PRO A 170 -4.43 1.76 -4.90
N GLY A 171 -3.31 1.20 -5.33
CA GLY A 171 -2.13 2.00 -5.60
C GLY A 171 -1.63 1.83 -7.02
N ALA A 172 -0.34 2.00 -7.18
CA ALA A 172 0.33 1.96 -8.46
C ALA A 172 1.75 1.40 -8.30
N TRP A 173 2.21 0.74 -9.36
CA TRP A 173 3.58 0.30 -9.49
C TRP A 173 4.26 1.01 -10.67
N ALA A 174 5.51 1.41 -10.46
CA ALA A 174 6.40 1.89 -11.50
C ALA A 174 6.65 0.79 -12.53
N SER A 175 6.75 1.16 -13.80
CA SER A 175 7.34 0.25 -14.79
C SER A 175 8.80 -0.07 -14.41
N VAL A 176 9.35 -1.18 -14.90
CA VAL A 176 10.77 -1.51 -14.63
C VAL A 176 11.70 -0.40 -15.12
N SER A 177 11.39 0.23 -16.26
CA SER A 177 12.16 1.35 -16.79
C SER A 177 12.07 2.60 -15.92
N ASP A 178 10.89 2.94 -15.38
CA ASP A 178 10.73 4.09 -14.50
C ASP A 178 11.44 3.85 -13.16
N PHE A 179 11.34 2.64 -12.62
CA PHE A 179 12.07 2.22 -11.43
C PHE A 179 13.60 2.35 -11.64
N GLU A 180 14.13 1.88 -12.76
CA GLU A 180 15.56 2.00 -13.09
C GLU A 180 15.99 3.47 -13.24
N ALA A 181 15.18 4.30 -13.90
CA ALA A 181 15.43 5.73 -14.05
C ALA A 181 15.41 6.46 -12.69
N ASN A 182 14.47 6.12 -11.82
CA ASN A 182 14.38 6.64 -10.46
C ASN A 182 15.59 6.24 -9.61
N ALA A 183 15.99 4.96 -9.67
CA ALA A 183 17.19 4.47 -9.00
C ALA A 183 18.47 5.14 -9.53
N THR A 184 18.57 5.35 -10.84
CA THR A 184 19.70 6.06 -11.48
C THR A 184 19.80 7.49 -10.97
N TRP A 185 18.68 8.22 -10.92
CA TRP A 185 18.64 9.57 -10.34
C TRP A 185 19.03 9.57 -8.86
N VAL A 186 18.60 8.57 -8.08
CA VAL A 186 19.03 8.44 -6.68
C VAL A 186 20.56 8.33 -6.60
N ARG A 187 21.19 7.48 -7.42
CA ARG A 187 22.63 7.29 -7.45
C ARG A 187 23.39 8.52 -7.92
N ASP A 188 22.94 9.17 -8.99
CA ASP A 188 23.70 10.19 -9.72
C ASP A 188 23.47 11.61 -9.19
N ASP A 189 22.30 11.89 -8.64
CA ASP A 189 21.91 13.24 -8.20
C ASP A 189 21.60 13.31 -6.70
N PHE A 190 20.73 12.42 -6.19
CA PHE A 190 20.30 12.49 -4.79
C PHE A 190 21.44 12.19 -3.82
N MET A 191 22.12 11.05 -3.99
CA MET A 191 23.21 10.63 -3.12
C MET A 191 24.38 11.65 -3.16
N PRO A 192 24.85 12.16 -4.32
CA PRO A 192 25.91 13.17 -4.38
C PRO A 192 25.58 14.51 -3.75
N ALA A 193 24.30 14.85 -3.61
CA ALA A 193 23.86 16.06 -2.94
C ALA A 193 23.85 15.94 -1.40
N LEU A 194 24.02 14.74 -0.83
CA LEU A 194 24.12 14.55 0.62
C LEU A 194 25.51 14.97 1.14
N PRO A 195 25.64 15.32 2.44
CA PRO A 195 26.95 15.58 3.05
C PRO A 195 27.92 14.42 2.79
N SER A 196 29.21 14.72 2.57
CA SER A 196 30.21 13.70 2.23
C SER A 196 30.40 12.63 3.30
N THR A 197 30.03 12.92 4.55
CA THR A 197 30.08 12.00 5.70
C THR A 197 28.77 11.24 5.92
N SER A 198 27.73 11.51 5.11
CA SER A 198 26.40 10.96 5.31
C SER A 198 26.36 9.47 4.97
N LEU A 199 25.68 8.67 5.81
CA LEU A 199 25.47 7.25 5.54
C LEU A 199 24.77 7.01 4.18
N GLY A 200 23.90 7.94 3.76
CA GLY A 200 23.24 7.88 2.45
C GLY A 200 24.15 8.10 1.24
N ARG A 201 25.45 8.37 1.43
CA ARG A 201 26.44 8.35 0.35
C ARG A 201 26.84 6.92 -0.04
N GLU A 202 26.66 5.96 0.85
CA GLU A 202 27.15 4.59 0.68
C GLU A 202 26.07 3.52 0.89
N MET A 203 24.88 3.93 1.36
CA MET A 203 23.75 3.05 1.59
C MET A 203 22.50 3.55 0.87
N VAL A 204 21.72 2.61 0.32
CA VAL A 204 20.38 2.82 -0.23
C VAL A 204 19.47 1.71 0.29
N LEU A 205 18.23 2.04 0.63
CA LEU A 205 17.19 1.08 0.99
C LEU A 205 16.36 0.75 -0.25
N VAL A 206 15.88 -0.49 -0.32
CA VAL A 206 14.95 -0.95 -1.34
C VAL A 206 13.62 -1.21 -0.65
N ASP A 207 12.57 -0.56 -1.11
CA ASP A 207 11.18 -0.75 -0.70
C ASP A 207 10.44 -1.61 -1.74
N ASN A 208 10.25 -2.90 -1.49
CA ASN A 208 10.86 -3.74 -0.45
C ASN A 208 11.14 -5.12 -1.05
N TRP A 209 11.71 -6.08 -0.33
CA TRP A 209 11.99 -7.39 -0.93
C TRP A 209 10.69 -8.14 -1.25
N ASN A 210 9.82 -8.42 -0.27
CA ASN A 210 8.75 -9.42 -0.42
C ASN A 210 7.47 -9.16 0.40
N GLU A 211 7.08 -7.91 0.63
CA GLU A 211 5.82 -7.58 1.30
C GLU A 211 4.61 -7.69 0.36
N PHE A 212 4.40 -8.90 -0.16
CA PHE A 212 3.34 -9.19 -1.11
C PHE A 212 1.93 -8.86 -0.61
N GLY A 213 1.71 -8.90 0.71
CA GLY A 213 0.43 -8.55 1.33
C GLY A 213 0.13 -7.05 1.25
N GLU A 214 1.15 -6.23 1.49
CA GLU A 214 1.07 -4.77 1.36
C GLU A 214 1.13 -4.31 -0.10
N GLY A 215 1.60 -5.19 -0.99
CA GLY A 215 1.62 -4.99 -2.43
C GLY A 215 2.70 -4.03 -2.91
N HIS A 216 3.87 -4.11 -2.30
CA HIS A 216 5.13 -3.49 -2.73
C HIS A 216 6.21 -4.55 -2.56
N PHE A 217 6.95 -4.92 -3.61
CA PHE A 217 7.91 -6.05 -3.58
C PHE A 217 8.81 -6.11 -4.84
N VAL A 218 10.12 -6.07 -4.73
CA VAL A 218 11.04 -6.27 -5.86
C VAL A 218 11.37 -7.76 -6.11
N PHE A 219 10.87 -8.67 -5.25
CA PHE A 219 11.08 -10.11 -5.41
C PHE A 219 10.64 -10.58 -6.80
N PRO A 220 11.43 -11.45 -7.46
CA PRO A 220 11.06 -11.94 -8.78
C PRO A 220 9.68 -12.58 -8.80
N SER A 221 8.82 -12.15 -9.71
CA SER A 221 7.42 -12.56 -9.75
C SER A 221 6.92 -12.72 -11.17
N ALA A 222 5.68 -13.19 -11.35
CA ALA A 222 5.05 -13.22 -12.67
C ALA A 222 4.81 -11.81 -13.27
N LEU A 223 4.88 -10.75 -12.45
CA LEU A 223 4.69 -9.36 -12.87
C LEU A 223 5.85 -8.87 -13.76
N ALA A 224 7.09 -9.05 -13.30
CA ALA A 224 8.27 -8.46 -13.94
C ALA A 224 9.44 -9.45 -14.09
N GLY A 225 9.29 -10.73 -13.74
CA GLY A 225 10.40 -11.67 -13.66
C GLY A 225 11.49 -11.11 -12.73
N PHE A 226 12.73 -11.03 -13.18
CA PHE A 226 13.83 -10.39 -12.46
C PHE A 226 13.98 -8.89 -12.75
N GLY A 227 13.05 -8.27 -13.48
CA GLY A 227 13.16 -6.89 -13.99
C GLY A 227 13.62 -5.86 -12.95
N TYR A 228 12.93 -5.78 -11.80
CA TYR A 228 13.32 -4.85 -10.72
C TYR A 228 14.69 -5.17 -10.11
N VAL A 229 15.01 -6.45 -9.88
CA VAL A 229 16.33 -6.87 -9.36
C VAL A 229 17.45 -6.55 -10.36
N ASN A 230 17.20 -6.74 -11.65
CA ASN A 230 18.13 -6.39 -12.71
C ASN A 230 18.33 -4.87 -12.80
N ALA A 231 17.28 -4.08 -12.64
CA ALA A 231 17.39 -2.63 -12.58
C ALA A 231 18.28 -2.17 -11.41
N ILE A 232 18.13 -2.79 -10.22
CA ILE A 232 19.03 -2.53 -9.08
C ILE A 232 20.48 -2.87 -9.45
N ALA A 233 20.70 -4.02 -10.08
CA ALA A 233 22.04 -4.44 -10.51
C ALA A 233 22.63 -3.54 -11.62
N ASN A 234 21.82 -3.05 -12.55
CA ASN A 234 22.24 -2.10 -13.59
C ASN A 234 22.75 -0.79 -12.98
N VAL A 235 22.06 -0.31 -11.94
CA VAL A 235 22.38 0.98 -11.32
C VAL A 235 23.51 0.88 -10.31
N PHE A 236 23.45 -0.09 -9.40
CA PHE A 236 24.35 -0.18 -8.24
C PHE A 236 25.34 -1.36 -8.31
N GLY A 237 25.17 -2.27 -9.26
CA GLY A 237 26.04 -3.44 -9.41
C GLY A 237 27.37 -3.12 -10.08
N ALA A 238 28.40 -3.92 -9.75
CA ALA A 238 29.72 -3.80 -10.37
C ALA A 238 29.78 -4.29 -11.84
N ALA A 239 28.76 -5.03 -12.28
CA ALA A 239 28.62 -5.51 -13.65
C ALA A 239 27.13 -5.65 -14.01
N ALA A 240 26.83 -5.53 -15.30
CA ALA A 240 25.48 -5.74 -15.80
C ALA A 240 24.98 -7.16 -15.42
N PRO A 241 23.71 -7.31 -15.01
CA PRO A 241 23.12 -8.60 -14.72
C PRO A 241 23.19 -9.47 -15.98
N GLY A 242 23.42 -10.77 -15.79
CA GLY A 242 23.28 -11.75 -16.88
C GLY A 242 21.84 -11.79 -17.42
N THR A 243 21.57 -12.65 -18.41
CA THR A 243 20.29 -12.78 -19.13
C THR A 243 19.12 -13.36 -18.31
N ASN A 244 19.08 -13.15 -17.00
CA ASN A 244 18.00 -13.60 -16.13
C ASN A 244 16.79 -12.69 -16.34
N VAL A 245 15.90 -13.02 -17.28
CA VAL A 245 14.66 -12.26 -17.50
C VAL A 245 13.53 -12.82 -16.65
N THR A 246 13.28 -14.13 -16.72
CA THR A 246 12.28 -14.84 -15.92
C THR A 246 12.90 -16.00 -15.14
N PRO A 247 12.38 -16.34 -13.94
CA PRO A 247 12.82 -17.53 -13.22
C PRO A 247 12.62 -18.83 -14.03
N THR A 248 13.69 -19.59 -14.22
CA THR A 248 13.64 -20.98 -14.67
C THR A 248 12.94 -21.88 -13.65
N THR A 249 12.47 -23.06 -14.05
CA THR A 249 11.85 -24.04 -13.13
C THR A 249 12.70 -24.30 -11.89
N THR A 250 14.02 -24.51 -12.06
CA THR A 250 14.95 -24.72 -10.94
C THR A 250 15.16 -23.47 -10.07
N GLN A 251 14.99 -22.26 -10.61
CA GLN A 251 14.98 -21.04 -9.81
C GLN A 251 13.67 -20.89 -9.01
N VAL A 252 12.53 -21.24 -9.60
CA VAL A 252 11.22 -21.26 -8.93
C VAL A 252 11.21 -22.27 -7.78
N GLU A 253 11.72 -23.49 -8.00
CA GLU A 253 11.83 -24.53 -6.97
C GLU A 253 12.66 -24.07 -5.76
N ARG A 254 13.72 -23.27 -6.00
CA ARG A 254 14.53 -22.67 -4.93
C ARG A 254 13.81 -21.58 -4.15
N ALA A 255 12.94 -20.81 -4.81
CA ALA A 255 12.12 -19.81 -4.14
C ALA A 255 11.02 -20.44 -3.27
N GLY A 256 10.60 -21.68 -3.60
CA GLY A 256 9.65 -22.45 -2.80
C GLY A 256 8.34 -21.71 -2.57
N LEU A 257 7.94 -21.55 -1.30
CA LEU A 257 6.69 -20.86 -0.93
C LEU A 257 6.71 -19.35 -1.25
N LEU A 258 7.87 -18.75 -1.55
CA LEU A 258 7.97 -17.35 -1.97
C LEU A 258 7.67 -17.16 -3.46
N TYR A 259 7.64 -18.24 -4.25
CA TYR A 259 7.17 -18.24 -5.64
C TYR A 259 6.19 -19.41 -5.86
N PRO A 260 4.99 -19.38 -5.26
CA PRO A 260 4.09 -20.52 -5.32
C PRO A 260 3.66 -20.81 -6.75
N PRO A 261 3.69 -22.08 -7.20
CA PRO A 261 3.13 -22.47 -8.48
C PRO A 261 1.66 -22.04 -8.56
N GLY A 262 1.34 -21.23 -9.58
CA GLY A 262 -0.03 -20.73 -9.78
C GLY A 262 -0.44 -19.51 -8.93
N ARG A 263 0.44 -18.97 -8.07
CA ARG A 263 0.23 -17.62 -7.50
C ARG A 263 0.63 -16.57 -8.51
N THR A 264 -0.21 -16.41 -9.51
CA THR A 264 -0.30 -15.12 -10.21
C THR A 264 -0.98 -14.16 -9.24
N GLN A 265 -0.44 -12.95 -9.05
CA GLN A 265 -1.33 -11.83 -8.76
C GLN A 265 -2.40 -11.92 -9.85
N PRO A 266 -3.70 -12.07 -9.53
CA PRO A 266 -4.72 -11.96 -10.57
C PRO A 266 -4.35 -10.68 -11.32
N LEU A 267 -4.22 -10.76 -12.64
CA LEU A 267 -4.26 -9.54 -13.44
C LEU A 267 -5.40 -8.72 -12.86
N ARG A 268 -5.22 -7.41 -12.64
CA ARG A 268 -6.37 -6.53 -12.43
C ARG A 268 -7.32 -6.85 -13.59
N GLU A 269 -8.36 -7.64 -13.32
CA GLU A 269 -9.24 -8.15 -14.36
C GLU A 269 -10.05 -6.99 -14.95
N LEU A 270 -10.06 -5.87 -14.22
CA LEU A 270 -10.52 -4.58 -14.68
C LEU A 270 -9.30 -3.73 -15.09
N PRO A 271 -9.14 -3.41 -16.39
CA PRO A 271 -8.25 -2.34 -16.77
C PRO A 271 -8.68 -1.04 -16.08
N ASN A 272 -7.74 -0.14 -15.83
CA ASN A 272 -8.06 1.19 -15.33
C ASN A 272 -9.14 1.82 -16.22
N PRO A 273 -10.23 2.35 -15.64
CA PRO A 273 -11.25 3.03 -16.42
C PRO A 273 -10.62 4.16 -17.25
N ALA A 274 -11.16 4.42 -18.43
CA ALA A 274 -10.72 5.53 -19.27
C ALA A 274 -10.79 6.86 -18.51
N LYS A 275 -10.02 7.86 -18.94
CA LYS A 275 -10.02 9.20 -18.35
C LYS A 275 -10.48 10.23 -19.41
N PRO A 276 -11.73 10.16 -19.90
CA PRO A 276 -12.23 11.12 -20.87
C PRO A 276 -12.32 12.52 -20.26
N ASP A 277 -12.37 13.54 -21.11
CA ASP A 277 -12.75 14.90 -20.71
C ASP A 277 -14.29 15.04 -20.67
N ASP A 278 -14.94 14.17 -19.89
CA ASP A 278 -16.38 14.20 -19.59
C ASP A 278 -16.53 14.12 -18.07
N TYR A 279 -17.36 15.00 -17.50
CA TYR A 279 -17.45 15.16 -16.04
C TYR A 279 -18.90 15.15 -15.59
N TRP A 280 -19.12 14.55 -14.42
CA TRP A 280 -20.40 14.63 -13.72
C TRP A 280 -20.58 16.02 -13.12
N THR A 281 -19.52 16.48 -12.47
CA THR A 281 -19.37 17.82 -11.91
C THR A 281 -17.94 18.27 -12.16
N ARG A 282 -17.75 19.53 -12.54
CA ARG A 282 -16.45 20.15 -12.76
C ARG A 282 -16.47 21.53 -12.12
N TRP A 283 -15.49 21.79 -11.26
CA TRP A 283 -15.23 23.07 -10.64
C TRP A 283 -14.00 23.69 -11.28
N THR A 284 -14.11 24.91 -11.77
CA THR A 284 -13.06 25.56 -12.58
C THR A 284 -12.56 26.87 -11.99
N PHE A 285 -13.24 27.41 -10.98
CA PHE A 285 -12.82 28.59 -10.22
C PHE A 285 -12.50 29.80 -11.11
N THR A 286 -13.25 29.96 -12.21
CA THR A 286 -12.99 31.02 -13.20
C THR A 286 -13.59 32.37 -12.83
N THR A 287 -14.48 32.41 -11.83
CA THR A 287 -15.20 33.62 -11.41
C THR A 287 -14.65 34.11 -10.08
N ASP A 288 -13.98 35.26 -10.07
CA ASP A 288 -13.43 35.87 -8.86
C ASP A 288 -14.51 36.02 -7.76
N GLY A 289 -14.16 35.62 -6.54
CA GLY A 289 -15.05 35.64 -5.38
C GLY A 289 -16.05 34.47 -5.29
N ASP A 290 -16.16 33.63 -6.32
CA ASP A 290 -17.02 32.44 -6.29
C ASP A 290 -16.19 31.18 -6.07
N VAL A 291 -16.19 30.68 -4.83
CA VAL A 291 -15.54 29.40 -4.45
C VAL A 291 -16.32 28.17 -4.91
N GLU A 292 -17.39 28.36 -5.70
CA GLU A 292 -18.24 27.32 -6.27
C GLU A 292 -18.80 26.34 -5.22
N GLY A 293 -19.04 26.88 -4.03
CA GLY A 293 -19.61 26.19 -2.86
C GLY A 293 -18.64 25.32 -2.07
N TRP A 294 -17.33 25.37 -2.36
CA TRP A 294 -16.31 24.74 -1.52
C TRP A 294 -16.14 25.47 -0.19
N THR A 295 -16.06 24.71 0.90
CA THR A 295 -15.92 25.25 2.26
C THR A 295 -14.90 24.46 3.08
N ASN A 296 -14.61 24.95 4.28
CA ASN A 296 -13.75 24.26 5.22
C ASN A 296 -14.43 22.98 5.73
N SER A 297 -13.64 21.95 5.98
CA SER A 297 -14.06 20.80 6.78
C SER A 297 -14.34 21.21 8.24
N GLU A 298 -14.92 20.29 9.01
CA GLU A 298 -15.23 20.52 10.42
C GLU A 298 -14.00 20.87 11.29
N ASN A 299 -12.81 20.47 10.85
CA ASN A 299 -11.54 20.76 11.53
C ASN A 299 -11.13 22.24 11.45
N ASN A 300 -11.70 23.00 10.52
CA ASN A 300 -11.43 24.43 10.32
C ASN A 300 -9.93 24.81 10.16
N MET A 301 -9.13 23.94 9.53
CA MET A 301 -7.69 24.13 9.37
C MET A 301 -7.28 24.77 8.03
N VAL A 302 -8.24 25.17 7.20
CA VAL A 302 -8.00 25.96 5.98
C VAL A 302 -8.41 27.42 6.18
N THR A 303 -7.56 28.37 5.83
CA THR A 303 -7.89 29.81 5.86
C THR A 303 -7.69 30.45 4.49
N ASN A 304 -8.13 31.70 4.34
CA ASN A 304 -7.98 32.48 3.11
C ASN A 304 -8.55 31.82 1.84
N ILE A 305 -9.61 31.01 1.99
CA ILE A 305 -10.29 30.36 0.87
C ILE A 305 -10.94 31.43 -0.01
N GLN A 306 -10.40 31.63 -1.20
CA GLN A 306 -10.91 32.62 -2.13
C GLN A 306 -10.63 32.20 -3.57
N VAL A 307 -11.43 32.71 -4.50
CA VAL A 307 -11.13 32.59 -5.92
C VAL A 307 -10.67 33.95 -6.43
N GLN A 308 -9.46 33.98 -6.99
CA GLN A 308 -8.87 35.18 -7.58
C GLN A 308 -7.96 34.81 -8.74
N GLY A 309 -8.13 35.49 -9.87
CA GLY A 309 -7.28 35.31 -11.04
C GLY A 309 -7.49 33.96 -11.74
N GLY A 310 -8.69 33.38 -11.60
CA GLY A 310 -9.07 32.11 -12.23
C GLY A 310 -8.65 30.85 -11.47
N PHE A 311 -8.30 30.96 -10.18
CA PHE A 311 -7.90 29.83 -9.34
C PHE A 311 -8.50 29.98 -7.93
N LEU A 312 -8.76 28.86 -7.26
CA LEU A 312 -8.98 28.83 -5.82
C LEU A 312 -7.62 28.85 -5.11
N THR A 313 -7.42 29.80 -4.20
CA THR A 313 -6.25 29.87 -3.32
C THR A 313 -6.68 29.68 -1.87
N ALA A 314 -5.83 29.03 -1.09
CA ALA A 314 -6.07 28.79 0.32
C ALA A 314 -4.76 28.45 1.07
N THR A 315 -4.81 28.61 2.39
CA THR A 315 -3.68 28.34 3.30
C THR A 315 -4.06 27.24 4.27
N SER A 316 -3.28 26.17 4.35
CA SER A 316 -3.34 25.21 5.44
C SER A 316 -2.68 25.80 6.69
N THR A 317 -3.29 25.52 7.85
CA THR A 317 -2.78 25.96 9.16
C THR A 317 -2.42 24.81 10.10
N GLY A 318 -2.60 23.56 9.66
CA GLY A 318 -2.43 22.40 10.54
C GLY A 318 -2.24 21.10 9.78
N THR A 319 -2.56 19.99 10.43
CA THR A 319 -2.30 18.63 9.92
C THR A 319 -3.51 17.96 9.30
N ASP A 320 -4.69 18.58 9.36
CA ASP A 320 -5.94 18.01 8.82
C ASP A 320 -6.76 19.07 8.03
N PRO A 321 -6.17 19.74 7.01
CA PRO A 321 -6.73 20.92 6.33
C PRO A 321 -7.69 20.55 5.20
N GLY A 322 -8.78 19.86 5.51
CA GLY A 322 -9.75 19.44 4.50
C GLY A 322 -10.60 20.58 3.94
N LEU A 323 -10.73 20.63 2.60
CA LEU A 323 -11.79 21.34 1.90
C LEU A 323 -12.91 20.38 1.52
N VAL A 324 -14.16 20.77 1.72
CA VAL A 324 -15.35 19.97 1.38
C VAL A 324 -16.11 20.60 0.22
N SER A 325 -16.60 19.75 -0.68
CA SER A 325 -17.44 20.16 -1.81
C SER A 325 -18.83 20.63 -1.33
N PRO A 326 -19.68 21.17 -2.22
CA PRO A 326 -21.12 21.23 -1.98
C PRO A 326 -21.69 19.87 -1.55
N ASP A 327 -22.72 19.89 -0.71
CA ASP A 327 -23.43 18.69 -0.25
C ASP A 327 -24.38 18.14 -1.33
N HIS A 328 -24.79 16.88 -1.19
CA HIS A 328 -25.72 16.18 -2.09
C HIS A 328 -25.33 16.24 -3.58
N LEU A 329 -24.07 15.90 -3.90
CA LEU A 329 -23.54 15.90 -5.27
C LEU A 329 -24.30 15.00 -6.26
N GLY A 330 -24.98 13.96 -5.78
CA GLY A 330 -25.79 13.07 -6.62
C GLY A 330 -24.98 12.25 -7.61
N ILE A 331 -23.69 12.04 -7.36
CA ILE A 331 -22.80 11.30 -8.26
C ILE A 331 -23.04 9.80 -8.09
N ASP A 332 -23.29 9.09 -9.19
CA ASP A 332 -23.30 7.63 -9.20
C ASP A 332 -21.86 7.10 -9.19
N ALA A 333 -21.47 6.46 -8.08
CA ALA A 333 -20.14 5.91 -7.88
C ALA A 333 -19.68 4.97 -8.99
N ASN A 334 -20.60 4.20 -9.60
CA ASN A 334 -20.28 3.27 -10.69
C ASN A 334 -20.00 3.94 -12.03
N ARG A 335 -20.30 5.24 -12.13
CA ARG A 335 -20.14 6.04 -13.34
C ARG A 335 -19.15 7.17 -13.16
N ALA A 336 -18.48 7.21 -12.01
CA ALA A 336 -17.57 8.26 -11.62
C ALA A 336 -16.31 7.69 -10.96
N PRO A 337 -15.44 6.99 -11.70
CA PRO A 337 -14.33 6.29 -11.09
C PRO A 337 -13.18 7.20 -10.66
N TRP A 338 -13.04 8.37 -11.27
CA TRP A 338 -11.91 9.26 -11.02
C TRP A 338 -12.36 10.61 -10.51
N VAL A 339 -11.58 11.16 -9.59
CA VAL A 339 -11.57 12.60 -9.29
C VAL A 339 -10.26 13.17 -9.84
N ARG A 340 -10.38 14.02 -10.85
CA ARG A 340 -9.28 14.79 -11.43
C ARG A 340 -9.05 16.04 -10.58
N VAL A 341 -7.79 16.35 -10.29
CA VAL A 341 -7.39 17.60 -9.67
C VAL A 341 -6.24 18.19 -10.47
N ARG A 342 -6.29 19.49 -10.77
CA ARG A 342 -5.13 20.26 -11.23
C ARG A 342 -4.81 21.32 -10.18
N MET A 343 -3.63 21.22 -9.58
CA MET A 343 -3.27 22.05 -8.43
C MET A 343 -1.76 22.23 -8.31
N LYS A 344 -1.36 23.15 -7.44
CA LYS A 344 0.00 23.27 -6.91
C LYS A 344 -0.06 23.52 -5.40
N SER A 345 0.94 23.08 -4.67
CA SER A 345 0.98 23.14 -3.20
C SER A 345 2.41 23.08 -2.69
N ASP A 346 2.69 23.75 -1.57
CA ASP A 346 4.02 23.79 -0.94
C ASP A 346 4.52 22.42 -0.47
N THR A 347 3.61 21.48 -0.23
CA THR A 347 3.89 20.07 0.08
C THR A 347 3.02 19.15 -0.76
N PRO A 348 3.39 17.87 -0.93
CA PRO A 348 2.55 16.91 -1.64
C PRO A 348 1.13 16.86 -1.05
N PRO A 349 0.08 16.81 -1.88
CA PRO A 349 -1.27 16.57 -1.40
C PRO A 349 -1.37 15.19 -0.75
N GLU A 350 -2.24 15.08 0.25
CA GLU A 350 -2.27 13.91 1.10
C GLU A 350 -3.38 12.96 0.67
N TYR A 351 -4.63 13.38 0.83
CA TYR A 351 -5.75 12.45 0.81
C TYR A 351 -7.04 13.03 0.25
N PHE A 352 -7.84 12.15 -0.32
CA PHE A 352 -9.20 12.38 -0.76
C PHE A 352 -10.11 11.52 0.10
N TYR A 353 -11.22 12.08 0.57
CA TYR A 353 -12.26 11.33 1.25
C TYR A 353 -13.61 11.53 0.58
N PHE A 354 -14.54 10.63 0.88
CA PHE A 354 -15.92 10.73 0.42
C PHE A 354 -16.90 10.20 1.44
N ILE A 355 -18.14 10.67 1.32
CA ILE A 355 -19.31 10.12 2.00
C ILE A 355 -20.41 9.83 0.98
N THR A 356 -21.33 8.95 1.35
CA THR A 356 -22.45 8.55 0.49
C THR A 356 -23.77 9.01 1.11
N GLU A 357 -24.84 8.98 0.34
CA GLU A 357 -26.18 9.24 0.87
C GLU A 357 -26.59 8.20 1.93
N ALA A 358 -26.07 6.98 1.84
CA ALA A 358 -26.36 5.91 2.78
C ALA A 358 -25.49 5.94 4.06
N ASP A 359 -24.30 6.55 3.98
CA ASP A 359 -23.34 6.62 5.08
C ASP A 359 -22.54 7.94 5.03
N SER A 360 -22.93 8.85 5.92
CA SER A 360 -22.40 10.21 6.06
C SER A 360 -21.23 10.35 7.03
N THR A 361 -20.66 9.27 7.55
CA THR A 361 -19.55 9.34 8.53
C THR A 361 -18.20 9.47 7.82
N TRP A 362 -17.41 10.51 8.06
CA TRP A 362 -16.05 10.56 7.53
C TRP A 362 -15.15 9.50 8.19
N SER A 363 -14.39 8.75 7.40
CA SER A 363 -13.50 7.70 7.90
C SER A 363 -12.31 7.46 6.96
N GLN A 364 -11.19 7.00 7.52
CA GLN A 364 -9.97 6.70 6.75
C GLN A 364 -10.20 5.69 5.62
N ASP A 365 -11.04 4.70 5.88
CA ASP A 365 -11.37 3.65 4.93
C ASP A 365 -12.32 4.10 3.80
N LYS A 366 -12.81 5.34 3.83
CA LYS A 366 -13.51 6.01 2.73
C LYS A 366 -12.66 7.12 2.10
N GLY A 367 -11.41 6.78 1.81
CA GLY A 367 -10.54 7.68 1.07
C GLY A 367 -9.54 6.99 0.15
N ALA A 368 -8.81 7.80 -0.59
CA ALA A 368 -7.76 7.40 -1.51
C ALA A 368 -6.65 8.46 -1.52
N GLN A 369 -5.42 8.04 -1.79
CA GLN A 369 -4.31 8.97 -1.86
C GLN A 369 -4.46 9.90 -3.07
N VAL A 370 -4.14 11.18 -2.85
CA VAL A 370 -4.03 12.15 -3.94
C VAL A 370 -2.61 12.13 -4.45
N ILE A 371 -2.45 11.86 -5.75
CA ILE A 371 -1.15 11.82 -6.41
C ILE A 371 -1.24 12.72 -7.63
N VAL A 372 -0.42 13.76 -7.62
CA VAL A 372 -0.20 14.68 -8.75
C VAL A 372 1.19 14.43 -9.32
N ASP A 373 1.36 14.65 -10.61
CA ASP A 373 2.64 14.48 -11.30
C ASP A 373 3.69 15.56 -10.94
N SER A 374 3.25 16.74 -10.52
CA SER A 374 4.10 17.84 -10.03
C SER A 374 3.43 18.61 -8.87
N PHE A 375 4.22 19.29 -8.04
CA PHE A 375 3.76 20.18 -6.96
C PHE A 375 4.81 21.29 -6.71
N ASN A 376 4.61 22.16 -5.72
CA ASN A 376 5.32 23.43 -5.47
C ASN A 376 4.96 24.54 -6.48
N ASP A 377 5.93 25.03 -7.26
CA ASP A 377 5.74 26.18 -8.14
C ASP A 377 5.07 25.82 -9.48
N GLU A 378 4.87 24.53 -9.73
CA GLU A 378 4.27 24.00 -10.96
C GLU A 378 2.92 23.35 -10.68
N PHE A 379 1.98 23.54 -11.59
CA PHE A 379 0.69 22.84 -11.54
C PHE A 379 0.88 21.38 -11.97
N GLY A 380 0.60 20.47 -11.05
CA GLY A 380 0.43 19.06 -11.36
C GLY A 380 -1.01 18.68 -11.66
N VAL A 381 -1.17 17.56 -12.35
CA VAL A 381 -2.45 16.90 -12.61
C VAL A 381 -2.46 15.54 -11.94
N GLY A 382 -3.49 15.29 -11.15
CA GLY A 382 -3.75 14.01 -10.50
C GLY A 382 -5.07 13.41 -10.91
N TYR A 383 -5.11 12.09 -11.02
CA TYR A 383 -6.36 11.32 -11.16
C TYR A 383 -6.49 10.37 -9.98
N ILE A 384 -7.29 10.77 -9.01
CA ILE A 384 -7.56 10.02 -7.79
C ILE A 384 -8.44 8.81 -8.15
N ALA A 385 -7.96 7.61 -7.84
CA ALA A 385 -8.63 6.34 -8.12
C ALA A 385 -9.76 6.04 -7.13
N ALA A 386 -10.75 6.93 -7.02
CA ALA A 386 -11.87 6.77 -6.09
C ALA A 386 -12.55 5.40 -6.24
N TRP A 387 -12.71 4.92 -7.47
CA TRP A 387 -13.29 3.61 -7.75
C TRP A 387 -12.59 2.45 -7.08
N GLY A 388 -11.26 2.46 -6.94
CA GLY A 388 -10.60 1.30 -6.37
C GLY A 388 -10.81 1.20 -4.86
N ASN A 389 -11.26 2.28 -4.18
CA ASN A 389 -11.78 2.15 -2.82
C ASN A 389 -13.09 1.33 -2.87
N PRO A 390 -13.18 0.21 -2.15
CA PRO A 390 -14.29 -0.72 -2.31
C PRO A 390 -15.58 -0.19 -1.64
N LYS A 391 -15.50 0.89 -0.85
CA LYS A 391 -16.65 1.64 -0.30
C LYS A 391 -17.14 2.78 -1.20
N TRP A 392 -16.48 3.05 -2.34
CA TRP A 392 -16.99 3.97 -3.36
C TRP A 392 -18.19 3.33 -4.07
N VAL A 393 -19.36 3.39 -3.41
CA VAL A 393 -20.58 2.67 -3.76
C VAL A 393 -21.79 3.61 -3.70
N GLY A 394 -22.83 3.30 -4.47
CA GLY A 394 -24.10 4.02 -4.42
C GLY A 394 -23.98 5.48 -4.89
N THR A 395 -24.71 6.38 -4.23
CA THR A 395 -24.71 7.81 -4.53
C THR A 395 -23.75 8.55 -3.62
N ILE A 396 -22.73 9.17 -4.20
CA ILE A 396 -21.78 10.01 -3.46
C ILE A 396 -22.47 11.32 -3.11
N ARG A 397 -22.48 11.62 -1.81
CA ARG A 397 -23.10 12.79 -1.24
C ARG A 397 -22.15 13.97 -1.24
N GLN A 398 -20.91 13.77 -0.81
CA GLN A 398 -19.92 14.85 -0.68
C GLN A 398 -18.51 14.28 -0.78
N ILE A 399 -17.58 15.09 -1.26
CA ILE A 399 -16.15 14.78 -1.28
C ILE A 399 -15.37 15.79 -0.45
N ARG A 400 -14.23 15.34 0.08
CA ARG A 400 -13.28 16.13 0.84
C ARG A 400 -11.88 15.94 0.26
N LEU A 401 -11.13 17.03 0.16
CA LEU A 401 -9.77 17.03 -0.35
C LEU A 401 -8.83 17.66 0.67
N ASP A 402 -7.84 16.89 1.09
CA ASP A 402 -6.78 17.28 2.00
C ASP A 402 -5.53 17.56 1.16
N MET A 403 -5.46 18.81 0.69
CA MET A 403 -4.47 19.23 -0.30
C MET A 403 -3.06 19.37 0.28
N MET A 404 -2.91 19.28 1.60
CA MET A 404 -1.65 19.26 2.35
C MET A 404 -1.86 18.60 3.71
N SER A 405 -0.78 18.27 4.42
CA SER A 405 -0.80 17.73 5.79
C SER A 405 0.05 18.55 6.78
N THR A 406 0.47 19.74 6.35
CA THR A 406 1.29 20.69 7.09
C THR A 406 0.81 22.11 6.80
N PRO A 407 1.22 23.13 7.60
CA PRO A 407 1.01 24.52 7.24
C PRO A 407 1.69 24.90 5.91
N GLY A 408 1.10 25.83 5.17
CA GLY A 408 1.59 26.34 3.87
C GLY A 408 0.45 26.69 2.91
N ASP A 409 0.78 27.03 1.68
CA ASP A 409 -0.19 27.48 0.68
C ASP A 409 -0.44 26.43 -0.41
N PHE A 410 -1.67 26.43 -0.94
CA PHE A 410 -2.03 25.66 -2.12
C PHE A 410 -2.96 26.45 -3.05
N THR A 411 -2.94 26.09 -4.33
CA THR A 411 -3.75 26.69 -5.38
C THR A 411 -4.36 25.58 -6.23
N ILE A 412 -5.67 25.66 -6.45
CA ILE A 412 -6.43 24.70 -7.25
C ILE A 412 -6.99 25.41 -8.47
N ASP A 413 -6.67 24.86 -9.64
CA ASP A 413 -7.22 25.30 -10.92
C ASP A 413 -8.50 24.55 -11.26
N GLU A 414 -8.52 23.24 -11.00
CA GLU A 414 -9.68 22.44 -11.34
C GLU A 414 -9.85 21.26 -10.39
N ILE A 415 -11.11 20.95 -10.11
CA ILE A 415 -11.54 19.66 -9.57
C ILE A 415 -12.64 19.11 -10.49
N GLY A 416 -12.49 17.88 -10.97
CA GLY A 416 -13.44 17.27 -11.90
C GLY A 416 -13.76 15.84 -11.51
N VAL A 417 -15.03 15.50 -11.35
CA VAL A 417 -15.47 14.11 -11.16
C VAL A 417 -15.71 13.50 -12.54
N VAL A 418 -14.79 12.66 -13.00
CA VAL A 418 -14.78 12.12 -14.37
C VAL A 418 -15.93 11.14 -14.56
N LYS A 419 -16.75 11.38 -15.59
CA LYS A 419 -17.94 10.59 -15.90
C LYS A 419 -17.62 9.50 -16.91
N VAL A 420 -17.49 8.28 -16.43
CA VAL A 420 -17.25 7.10 -17.26
C VAL A 420 -17.69 5.84 -16.49
N PRO A 421 -18.47 4.94 -17.10
CA PRO A 421 -18.90 3.71 -16.42
C PRO A 421 -17.71 2.82 -16.09
N LEU A 422 -17.74 2.21 -14.91
CA LEU A 422 -16.87 1.09 -14.57
C LEU A 422 -17.14 -0.12 -15.46
N GLY A 423 -16.13 -0.99 -15.58
CA GLY A 423 -16.27 -2.25 -16.31
C GLY A 423 -17.38 -3.13 -15.70
N THR A 424 -18.17 -3.74 -16.57
CA THR A 424 -19.29 -4.62 -16.21
C THR A 424 -19.05 -6.05 -16.72
N PRO A 425 -19.64 -7.08 -16.08
CA PRO A 425 -20.52 -6.99 -14.91
C PRO A 425 -19.78 -6.66 -13.61
N ALA A 426 -20.46 -5.99 -12.68
CA ALA A 426 -19.94 -5.60 -11.38
C ALA A 426 -20.51 -6.50 -10.26
N LEU A 427 -19.78 -6.58 -9.15
CA LEU A 427 -20.16 -7.39 -7.98
C LEU A 427 -20.09 -6.55 -6.70
N LEU A 428 -21.21 -6.47 -5.98
CA LEU A 428 -21.33 -5.84 -4.67
C LEU A 428 -21.64 -6.91 -3.61
N VAL A 429 -20.75 -7.15 -2.65
CA VAL A 429 -20.95 -8.13 -1.57
C VAL A 429 -20.92 -7.42 -0.23
N GLY A 430 -21.95 -7.58 0.60
CA GLY A 430 -22.00 -6.97 1.93
C GLY A 430 -21.84 -5.44 1.90
N GLY A 431 -22.37 -4.77 0.88
CA GLY A 431 -22.25 -3.32 0.69
C GLY A 431 -20.91 -2.82 0.13
N THR A 432 -20.02 -3.74 -0.25
CA THR A 432 -18.66 -3.42 -0.72
C THR A 432 -18.45 -3.93 -2.13
N PHE A 433 -17.89 -3.11 -3.03
CA PHE A 433 -17.62 -3.53 -4.40
C PHE A 433 -16.38 -4.41 -4.48
N SER A 434 -16.47 -5.47 -5.28
CA SER A 434 -15.30 -6.22 -5.70
C SER A 434 -14.57 -5.47 -6.81
N ARG A 435 -13.26 -5.24 -6.62
CA ARG A 435 -12.39 -4.54 -7.60
C ARG A 435 -11.36 -5.45 -8.26
N ILE A 436 -11.20 -6.65 -7.74
CA ILE A 436 -10.30 -7.65 -8.29
C ILE A 436 -11.05 -8.87 -8.81
N ALA A 437 -12.30 -9.11 -8.41
CA ALA A 437 -13.05 -10.31 -8.76
C ALA A 437 -14.47 -10.00 -9.27
N VAL A 438 -14.65 -10.04 -10.58
CA VAL A 438 -15.92 -9.69 -11.24
C VAL A 438 -16.75 -10.92 -11.60
N PRO A 439 -18.09 -10.79 -11.76
CA PRO A 439 -18.92 -11.88 -12.24
C PRO A 439 -18.58 -12.26 -13.69
N VAL A 440 -19.00 -13.45 -14.09
CA VAL A 440 -19.09 -13.85 -15.50
C VAL A 440 -20.51 -14.29 -15.82
N ILE A 441 -20.94 -14.16 -17.07
CA ILE A 441 -22.26 -14.62 -17.50
C ILE A 441 -22.09 -15.98 -18.18
N ALA A 442 -22.74 -17.01 -17.63
CA ALA A 442 -22.75 -18.33 -18.23
C ALA A 442 -23.52 -18.31 -19.58
N PRO A 443 -23.29 -19.28 -20.49
CA PRO A 443 -23.95 -19.29 -21.81
C PRO A 443 -25.49 -19.22 -21.79
N ASN A 444 -26.11 -19.63 -20.68
CA ASN A 444 -27.56 -19.57 -20.48
C ASN A 444 -28.05 -18.24 -19.87
N GLY A 445 -27.18 -17.26 -19.69
CA GLY A 445 -27.49 -15.95 -19.11
C GLY A 445 -27.37 -15.88 -17.58
N THR A 446 -27.03 -16.97 -16.90
CA THR A 446 -26.89 -16.97 -15.43
C THR A 446 -25.67 -16.17 -14.98
N PRO A 447 -25.82 -15.21 -14.05
CA PRO A 447 -24.68 -14.53 -13.43
C PRO A 447 -23.95 -15.48 -12.47
N MET A 448 -22.67 -15.69 -12.73
CA MET A 448 -21.76 -16.50 -11.95
C MET A 448 -20.80 -15.60 -11.19
N VAL A 449 -20.53 -15.91 -9.93
CA VAL A 449 -19.64 -15.11 -9.06
C VAL A 449 -18.44 -15.94 -8.60
N PRO A 450 -17.30 -15.29 -8.32
CA PRO A 450 -16.11 -15.96 -7.78
C PRO A 450 -16.39 -16.42 -6.34
N ALA A 451 -16.53 -17.74 -6.15
CA ALA A 451 -17.09 -18.29 -4.91
C ALA A 451 -16.23 -17.99 -3.67
N ALA A 452 -14.91 -18.12 -3.81
CA ALA A 452 -13.96 -17.83 -2.73
C ALA A 452 -14.08 -16.39 -2.24
N TRP A 453 -14.18 -15.44 -3.17
CA TRP A 453 -14.31 -14.02 -2.85
C TRP A 453 -15.59 -13.72 -2.08
N VAL A 454 -16.74 -14.23 -2.55
CA VAL A 454 -18.02 -14.02 -1.86
C VAL A 454 -17.97 -14.61 -0.45
N VAL A 455 -17.38 -15.79 -0.27
CA VAL A 455 -17.26 -16.40 1.06
C VAL A 455 -16.34 -15.60 1.98
N GLU A 456 -15.17 -15.16 1.52
CA GLU A 456 -14.25 -14.33 2.33
C GLU A 456 -14.90 -13.02 2.72
N ALA A 457 -15.52 -12.33 1.75
CA ALA A 457 -16.20 -11.05 1.95
C ALA A 457 -17.36 -11.14 2.96
N THR A 458 -17.92 -12.33 3.19
CA THR A 458 -18.97 -12.54 4.18
C THR A 458 -18.48 -13.25 5.45
N GLY A 459 -17.17 -13.43 5.63
CA GLY A 459 -16.56 -13.92 6.88
C GLY A 459 -16.27 -15.42 6.94
N GLY A 460 -16.32 -16.12 5.81
CA GLY A 460 -15.94 -17.53 5.70
C GLY A 460 -14.48 -17.74 5.30
N ARG A 461 -14.09 -19.02 5.21
CA ARG A 461 -12.74 -19.44 4.85
C ARG A 461 -12.81 -20.41 3.67
N PRO A 462 -12.52 -19.96 2.44
CA PRO A 462 -12.47 -20.84 1.28
C PRO A 462 -11.11 -21.53 1.16
N GLU A 463 -11.11 -22.64 0.43
CA GLU A 463 -9.96 -23.42 0.04
C GLU A 463 -10.19 -23.96 -1.38
N TRP A 464 -9.14 -23.91 -2.20
CA TRP A 464 -9.14 -24.53 -3.52
C TRP A 464 -8.35 -25.85 -3.48
N ARG A 465 -8.97 -26.91 -3.97
CA ARG A 465 -8.37 -28.26 -4.06
C ARG A 465 -8.08 -28.60 -5.52
N PRO A 466 -6.87 -28.31 -6.02
CA PRO A 466 -6.54 -28.46 -7.45
C PRO A 466 -6.52 -29.92 -7.92
N ASP A 467 -6.23 -30.86 -7.02
CA ASP A 467 -6.19 -32.31 -7.27
C ASP A 467 -7.53 -32.88 -7.74
N VAL A 468 -8.63 -32.34 -7.20
CA VAL A 468 -10.00 -32.78 -7.50
C VAL A 468 -10.86 -31.67 -8.14
N GLN A 469 -10.27 -30.50 -8.37
CA GLN A 469 -10.93 -29.29 -8.86
C GLN A 469 -12.14 -28.87 -8.01
N TRP A 470 -11.99 -28.93 -6.68
CA TRP A 470 -13.04 -28.57 -5.73
C TRP A 470 -12.82 -27.19 -5.14
N PHE A 471 -13.90 -26.43 -5.09
CA PHE A 471 -14.09 -25.38 -4.12
C PHE A 471 -14.61 -25.99 -2.82
N VAL A 472 -13.93 -25.70 -1.71
CA VAL A 472 -14.38 -26.04 -0.36
C VAL A 472 -14.38 -24.77 0.46
N ALA A 473 -15.37 -24.59 1.34
CA ALA A 473 -15.29 -23.51 2.31
C ALA A 473 -15.98 -23.85 3.64
N VAL A 474 -15.55 -23.18 4.71
CA VAL A 474 -16.28 -23.18 5.98
C VAL A 474 -16.84 -21.79 6.22
N HIS A 475 -18.15 -21.70 6.43
CA HIS A 475 -18.84 -20.45 6.75
C HIS A 475 -19.98 -20.72 7.72
N SER A 476 -20.06 -19.98 8.83
CA SER A 476 -21.13 -20.13 9.83
C SER A 476 -21.35 -21.58 10.30
N GLY A 477 -20.27 -22.34 10.47
CA GLY A 477 -20.31 -23.76 10.85
C GLY A 477 -20.79 -24.74 9.78
N LYS A 478 -21.07 -24.27 8.55
CA LYS A 478 -21.42 -25.11 7.39
C LYS A 478 -20.22 -25.31 6.48
N THR A 479 -20.13 -26.49 5.86
CA THR A 479 -19.18 -26.77 4.79
C THR A 479 -19.84 -26.57 3.44
N LEU A 480 -19.24 -25.75 2.59
CA LEU A 480 -19.69 -25.50 1.22
C LEU A 480 -18.76 -26.27 0.28
N ILE A 481 -19.30 -27.08 -0.63
CA ILE A 481 -18.50 -27.88 -1.57
C ILE A 481 -19.09 -27.79 -2.96
N ALA A 482 -18.26 -27.49 -3.97
CA ALA A 482 -18.66 -27.51 -5.37
C ALA A 482 -17.47 -27.90 -6.26
N GLN A 483 -17.74 -28.52 -7.41
CA GLN A 483 -16.71 -29.00 -8.33
C GLN A 483 -16.87 -28.37 -9.71
N VAL A 484 -15.75 -28.10 -10.39
CA VAL A 484 -15.76 -27.54 -11.75
C VAL A 484 -16.56 -28.45 -12.69
N GLY A 485 -17.45 -27.88 -13.49
CA GLY A 485 -18.33 -28.60 -14.42
C GLY A 485 -19.58 -29.21 -13.79
N SER A 486 -19.71 -29.23 -12.46
CA SER A 486 -20.89 -29.78 -11.79
C SER A 486 -22.09 -28.83 -11.85
N SER A 487 -23.29 -29.38 -12.08
CA SER A 487 -24.57 -28.67 -11.93
C SER A 487 -25.17 -28.79 -10.51
N THR A 488 -24.43 -29.39 -9.58
CA THR A 488 -24.80 -29.48 -8.17
C THR A 488 -23.66 -29.02 -7.27
N ALA A 489 -24.04 -28.46 -6.11
CA ALA A 489 -23.14 -28.10 -5.02
C ALA A 489 -23.74 -28.57 -3.69
N HIS A 490 -22.97 -28.50 -2.61
CA HIS A 490 -23.38 -28.90 -1.27
C HIS A 490 -23.28 -27.74 -0.29
N ALA A 491 -24.20 -27.71 0.67
CA ALA A 491 -24.14 -26.87 1.86
C ALA A 491 -24.44 -27.76 3.09
N GLY A 492 -23.39 -28.19 3.78
CA GLY A 492 -23.47 -29.27 4.76
C GLY A 492 -23.96 -30.56 4.08
N ALA A 493 -25.01 -31.16 4.64
CA ALA A 493 -25.63 -32.36 4.07
C ALA A 493 -26.59 -32.07 2.90
N THR A 494 -26.94 -30.80 2.65
CA THR A 494 -27.92 -30.41 1.63
C THR A 494 -27.28 -30.36 0.25
N VAL A 495 -27.91 -31.00 -0.73
CA VAL A 495 -27.57 -30.86 -2.16
C VAL A 495 -28.35 -29.71 -2.76
N ILE A 496 -27.66 -28.84 -3.49
CA ILE A 496 -28.20 -27.66 -4.16
C ILE A 496 -28.03 -27.84 -5.67
N HIS A 497 -29.11 -27.66 -6.42
CA HIS A 497 -29.08 -27.61 -7.88
C HIS A 497 -28.72 -26.19 -8.33
N LEU A 498 -27.76 -26.09 -9.25
CA LEU A 498 -27.23 -24.81 -9.72
C LEU A 498 -27.91 -24.39 -11.03
N ASP A 499 -28.18 -23.10 -11.16
CA ASP A 499 -28.77 -22.52 -12.39
C ASP A 499 -27.83 -22.61 -13.59
N ALA A 500 -26.53 -22.78 -13.35
CA ALA A 500 -25.52 -23.11 -14.36
C ALA A 500 -24.40 -23.96 -13.73
N PRO A 501 -23.73 -24.83 -14.51
CA PRO A 501 -22.59 -25.59 -14.01
C PRO A 501 -21.46 -24.68 -13.52
N CYS A 502 -20.75 -25.10 -12.46
CA CYS A 502 -19.57 -24.38 -11.97
C CYS A 502 -18.48 -24.27 -13.05
N GLN A 503 -17.75 -23.16 -13.06
CA GLN A 503 -16.75 -22.88 -14.09
C GLN A 503 -15.38 -22.56 -13.49
N TRP A 504 -14.32 -22.87 -14.24
CA TRP A 504 -12.98 -22.37 -13.98
C TRP A 504 -12.63 -21.34 -15.04
N VAL A 505 -12.55 -20.07 -14.66
CA VAL A 505 -12.30 -18.94 -15.57
C VAL A 505 -11.24 -18.05 -14.94
N GLY A 506 -10.22 -17.65 -15.69
CA GLY A 506 -9.21 -16.70 -15.22
C GLY A 506 -8.42 -17.14 -13.97
N GLY A 507 -8.34 -18.44 -13.69
CA GLY A 507 -7.70 -18.95 -12.47
C GLY A 507 -8.60 -18.95 -11.23
N ARG A 508 -9.92 -18.78 -11.41
CA ARG A 508 -10.89 -18.73 -10.31
C ARG A 508 -12.03 -19.70 -10.52
N PHE A 509 -12.58 -20.15 -9.38
CA PHE A 509 -13.78 -20.96 -9.32
C PHE A 509 -15.04 -20.09 -9.27
N TYR A 510 -15.91 -20.28 -10.26
CA TYR A 510 -17.17 -19.56 -10.41
C TYR A 510 -18.37 -20.47 -10.14
N ILE A 511 -19.35 -19.94 -9.41
CA ILE A 511 -20.63 -20.61 -9.08
C ILE A 511 -21.79 -19.64 -9.33
N ALA A 512 -22.98 -20.16 -9.64
CA ALA A 512 -24.18 -19.34 -9.82
C ALA A 512 -24.42 -18.46 -8.58
N ALA A 513 -24.68 -17.16 -8.75
CA ALA A 513 -24.85 -16.24 -7.63
C ALA A 513 -25.96 -16.67 -6.66
N THR A 514 -27.02 -17.27 -7.20
CA THR A 514 -28.17 -17.83 -6.46
C THR A 514 -27.80 -18.95 -5.49
N TYR A 515 -26.63 -19.58 -5.65
CA TYR A 515 -26.12 -20.56 -4.68
C TYR A 515 -26.03 -19.97 -3.27
N PHE A 516 -25.63 -18.71 -3.14
CA PHE A 516 -25.46 -18.07 -1.83
C PHE A 516 -26.80 -17.79 -1.13
N ASN A 517 -27.87 -17.55 -1.89
CA ASN A 517 -29.23 -17.52 -1.35
C ASN A 517 -29.62 -18.91 -0.81
N GLN A 518 -29.41 -19.97 -1.60
CA GLN A 518 -29.81 -21.34 -1.24
C GLN A 518 -28.98 -21.93 -0.09
N ALA A 519 -27.66 -21.67 -0.06
CA ALA A 519 -26.73 -22.26 0.90
C ALA A 519 -26.73 -21.51 2.25
N LEU A 520 -26.78 -20.18 2.20
CA LEU A 520 -26.54 -19.31 3.35
C LEU A 520 -27.72 -18.39 3.70
N GLY A 521 -28.73 -18.28 2.84
CA GLY A 521 -29.91 -17.43 3.06
C GLY A 521 -29.73 -15.96 2.63
N TYR A 522 -28.66 -15.65 1.90
CA TYR A 522 -28.35 -14.28 1.49
C TYR A 522 -29.36 -13.74 0.48
N THR A 523 -29.52 -12.42 0.45
CA THR A 523 -30.27 -11.75 -0.62
C THR A 523 -29.35 -11.61 -1.85
N VAL A 524 -29.78 -12.16 -2.99
CA VAL A 524 -29.04 -12.10 -4.26
C VAL A 524 -29.90 -11.38 -5.29
N ASN A 525 -29.41 -10.28 -5.84
CA ASN A 525 -30.07 -9.51 -6.90
C ASN A 525 -29.17 -9.39 -8.13
N TRP A 526 -29.74 -9.60 -9.31
CA TRP A 526 -29.08 -9.35 -10.59
C TRP A 526 -29.83 -8.26 -11.34
N ASP A 527 -29.21 -7.07 -11.46
CA ASP A 527 -29.72 -6.00 -12.31
C ASP A 527 -29.08 -6.13 -13.69
N ALA A 528 -29.85 -6.63 -14.65
CA ALA A 528 -29.38 -6.80 -16.03
C ALA A 528 -29.13 -5.47 -16.76
N THR A 529 -29.76 -4.37 -16.35
CA THR A 529 -29.55 -3.05 -16.97
C THR A 529 -28.26 -2.42 -16.47
N ALA A 530 -28.05 -2.45 -15.15
CA ALA A 530 -26.82 -1.96 -14.54
C ALA A 530 -25.65 -2.95 -14.68
N GLN A 531 -25.92 -4.18 -15.10
CA GLN A 531 -24.97 -5.31 -15.10
C GLN A 531 -24.33 -5.50 -13.72
N LEU A 532 -25.15 -5.51 -12.67
CA LEU A 532 -24.71 -5.56 -11.28
C LEU A 532 -25.29 -6.76 -10.54
N VAL A 533 -24.40 -7.59 -9.96
CA VAL A 533 -24.77 -8.61 -8.98
C VAL A 533 -24.58 -8.03 -7.58
N THR A 534 -25.63 -8.05 -6.76
CA THR A 534 -25.59 -7.67 -5.34
C THR A 534 -25.86 -8.89 -4.47
N ILE A 535 -24.99 -9.15 -3.50
CA ILE A 535 -25.13 -10.22 -2.50
C ILE A 535 -25.06 -9.60 -1.11
N THR A 536 -26.13 -9.71 -0.33
CA THR A 536 -26.23 -9.16 1.03
C THR A 536 -26.42 -10.29 2.04
N PRO A 537 -25.51 -10.45 3.03
CA PRO A 537 -25.60 -11.46 4.08
C PRO A 537 -26.86 -11.45 4.91
#